data_AF-A0A2M9JGZ1-F1
#
_entry.id   AF-A0A2M9JGZ1-F1
#
_cell.length_a   1.000
_cell.length_b   1.000
_cell.length_c   1.000
_cell.angle_alpha   90.00
_cell.angle_beta   90.00
_cell.angle_gamma   90.00
#
_symmetry.space_group_name_H-M   'P 1'
#
loop_
_entity.id
_entity.type
_entity.pdbx_description
1 polymer ?
#
loop_
_entity_poly.entity_id
_entity_poly.type
_entity_poly.pdbx_seq_one_letter_code
_entity_poly.pdbx_strand_id
1 'polypeptide(L)'
;MGRFRDWRTGTRYPDEGVEPLARSHVEAALFALNGPDKPYRVRTALAEEKADVVAEWHMLEPGWGSGMGRRQVERTFKFRMRLDGGAHEVRVCADVRETTRAGDPPTRVVARRHGKGPRTRVKSWRGSYKKGPDGRRQRVDDFRFDSNDLRDPLQEVVLTSGWTWRGTHKP
;
A
#
# COMPACT_ATOMS: atom_id res chain seq x y z
N MET A 1 -13.06 8.81 -24.92
CA MET A 1 -12.44 9.65 -23.87
C MET A 1 -12.17 8.91 -22.53
N GLY A 2 -12.20 7.56 -22.44
CA GLY A 2 -12.05 6.82 -21.17
C GLY A 2 -10.61 6.47 -20.76
N ARG A 3 -9.82 5.88 -21.68
CA ARG A 3 -8.51 5.26 -21.36
C ARG A 3 -7.48 6.19 -20.71
N PHE A 4 -7.50 7.48 -21.02
CA PHE A 4 -6.57 8.44 -20.41
C PHE A 4 -6.92 8.79 -18.95
N ARG A 5 -8.22 8.86 -18.63
CA ARG A 5 -8.71 9.01 -17.26
C ARG A 5 -8.43 7.75 -16.46
N ASP A 6 -8.67 6.58 -17.05
CA ASP A 6 -8.40 5.27 -16.44
C ASP A 6 -6.91 5.07 -16.15
N TRP A 7 -6.05 5.48 -17.09
CA TRP A 7 -4.62 5.52 -16.84
C TRP A 7 -4.29 6.42 -15.65
N ARG A 8 -4.80 7.66 -15.59
CA ARG A 8 -4.54 8.59 -14.46
C ARG A 8 -5.04 8.06 -13.11
N THR A 9 -6.17 7.34 -13.08
CA THR A 9 -6.70 6.71 -11.86
C THR A 9 -6.12 5.32 -11.60
N GLY A 10 -5.29 4.78 -12.49
CA GLY A 10 -4.78 3.41 -12.34
C GLY A 10 -5.90 2.36 -12.29
N THR A 11 -6.99 2.62 -13.02
CA THR A 11 -8.08 1.66 -13.23
C THR A 11 -7.56 0.48 -14.06
N ARG A 12 -8.02 -0.72 -13.73
CA ARG A 12 -7.69 -1.98 -14.41
C ARG A 12 -8.95 -2.81 -14.56
N TYR A 13 -9.05 -3.50 -15.68
CA TYR A 13 -10.20 -4.33 -16.05
C TYR A 13 -9.77 -5.79 -16.06
N PRO A 14 -10.67 -6.72 -15.68
CA PRO A 14 -10.39 -8.14 -15.78
C PRO A 14 -10.13 -8.53 -17.24
N ASP A 15 -9.47 -9.66 -17.45
CA ASP A 15 -9.26 -10.21 -18.79
C ASP A 15 -10.60 -10.61 -19.43
N GLU A 16 -10.65 -10.59 -20.76
CA GLU A 16 -11.84 -10.99 -21.51
C GLU A 16 -12.21 -12.45 -21.21
N GLY A 17 -13.48 -12.71 -20.91
CA GLY A 17 -13.99 -14.05 -20.60
C GLY A 17 -13.91 -14.46 -19.13
N VAL A 18 -13.44 -13.60 -18.23
CA VAL A 18 -13.52 -13.84 -16.78
C VAL A 18 -14.92 -13.45 -16.29
N GLU A 19 -15.72 -14.46 -15.94
CA GLU A 19 -17.06 -14.24 -15.38
C GLU A 19 -16.99 -13.63 -13.97
N PRO A 20 -17.75 -12.55 -13.67
CA PRO A 20 -17.72 -11.92 -12.36
C PRO A 20 -18.21 -12.84 -11.24
N LEU A 21 -17.37 -13.06 -10.24
CA LEU A 21 -17.74 -13.80 -9.04
C LEU A 21 -18.72 -13.00 -8.17
N ALA A 22 -19.45 -13.70 -7.29
CA ALA A 22 -20.30 -13.06 -6.29
C ALA A 22 -19.46 -12.20 -5.33
N ARG A 23 -20.04 -11.09 -4.86
CA ARG A 23 -19.38 -10.15 -3.93
C ARG A 23 -18.72 -10.83 -2.73
N SER A 24 -19.39 -11.82 -2.14
CA SER A 24 -18.89 -12.57 -0.98
C SER A 24 -17.63 -13.38 -1.29
N HIS A 25 -17.49 -13.89 -2.51
CA HIS A 25 -16.29 -14.62 -2.93
C HIS A 25 -15.11 -13.67 -3.10
N VAL A 26 -15.33 -12.47 -3.66
CA VAL A 26 -14.27 -11.45 -3.78
C VAL A 26 -13.80 -10.99 -2.40
N GLU A 27 -14.74 -10.75 -1.48
CA GLU A 27 -14.41 -10.37 -0.11
C GLU A 27 -13.61 -11.46 0.62
N ALA A 28 -14.02 -12.72 0.51
CA ALA A 28 -13.30 -13.85 1.07
C ALA A 28 -11.88 -13.99 0.47
N ALA A 29 -11.74 -13.83 -0.85
CA ALA A 29 -10.44 -13.88 -1.53
C ALA A 29 -9.51 -12.73 -1.08
N LEU A 30 -10.06 -11.53 -0.87
CA LEU A 30 -9.29 -10.41 -0.31
C LEU A 30 -8.81 -10.70 1.11
N PHE A 31 -9.65 -11.31 1.96
CA PHE A 31 -9.22 -11.69 3.32
C PHE A 31 -8.23 -12.85 3.34
N ALA A 32 -8.25 -13.72 2.35
CA ALA A 32 -7.28 -14.81 2.19
C ALA A 32 -5.86 -14.31 1.87
N LEU A 33 -5.68 -13.03 1.49
CA LEU A 33 -4.36 -12.43 1.31
C LEU A 33 -3.60 -12.20 2.63
N ASN A 34 -4.26 -12.32 3.77
CA ASN A 34 -3.60 -12.30 5.07
C ASN A 34 -2.71 -13.55 5.23
N GLY A 35 -1.57 -13.38 5.90
CA GLY A 35 -0.70 -14.50 6.27
C GLY A 35 0.27 -14.10 7.38
N PRO A 36 0.85 -15.07 8.10
CA PRO A 36 1.79 -14.80 9.20
C PRO A 36 3.04 -14.05 8.71
N ASP A 37 3.45 -14.26 7.46
CA ASP A 37 4.63 -13.65 6.85
C ASP A 37 4.32 -12.36 6.09
N LYS A 38 3.05 -11.90 6.09
CA LYS A 38 2.66 -10.68 5.40
C LYS A 38 2.80 -9.49 6.34
N PRO A 39 3.48 -8.41 5.93
CA PRO A 39 3.67 -7.23 6.77
C PRO A 39 2.43 -6.31 6.79
N TYR A 40 1.35 -6.73 6.14
CA TYR A 40 0.09 -6.00 5.99
C TYR A 40 -1.08 -6.84 6.47
N ARG A 41 -2.22 -6.19 6.73
CA ARG A 41 -3.47 -6.83 7.14
C ARG A 41 -4.62 -6.38 6.25
N VAL A 42 -5.44 -7.31 5.80
CA VAL A 42 -6.73 -7.06 5.14
C VAL A 42 -7.85 -7.38 6.13
N ARG A 43 -8.74 -6.42 6.37
CA ARG A 43 -9.82 -6.54 7.36
C ARG A 43 -11.09 -5.86 6.88
N THR A 44 -12.21 -6.21 7.49
CA THR A 44 -13.45 -5.45 7.32
C THR A 44 -13.21 -3.99 7.72
N ALA A 45 -13.79 -3.08 6.94
CA ALA A 45 -13.71 -1.66 7.22
C ALA A 45 -14.44 -1.30 8.50
N LEU A 46 -13.92 -0.30 9.23
CA LEU A 46 -14.67 0.32 10.32
C LEU A 46 -15.76 1.24 9.74
N ALA A 47 -16.83 1.48 10.53
CA ALA A 47 -17.95 2.33 10.11
C ALA A 47 -17.50 3.73 9.64
N GLU A 48 -16.44 4.29 10.23
CA GLU A 48 -15.87 5.58 9.88
C GLU A 48 -15.06 5.59 8.56
N GLU A 49 -14.61 4.42 8.09
CA GLU A 49 -13.72 4.31 6.92
C GLU A 49 -14.50 4.41 5.58
N LYS A 50 -15.84 4.31 5.62
CA LYS A 50 -16.76 4.41 4.46
C LYS A 50 -16.38 3.47 3.32
N ALA A 51 -15.95 2.27 3.66
CA ALA A 51 -15.53 1.20 2.76
C ALA A 51 -16.14 -0.12 3.22
N ASP A 52 -15.99 -1.18 2.43
CA ASP A 52 -16.36 -2.54 2.84
C ASP A 52 -15.13 -3.27 3.40
N VAL A 53 -13.99 -3.11 2.72
CA VAL A 53 -12.72 -3.75 3.07
C VAL A 53 -11.61 -2.71 3.17
N VAL A 54 -10.72 -2.87 4.15
CA VAL A 54 -9.50 -2.07 4.31
C VAL A 54 -8.29 -2.98 4.36
N ALA A 55 -7.33 -2.70 3.48
CA ALA A 55 -6.00 -3.29 3.54
C ALA A 55 -5.03 -2.25 4.09
N GLU A 56 -4.37 -2.55 5.21
CA GLU A 56 -3.47 -1.63 5.91
C GLU A 56 -2.07 -2.21 6.11
N TRP A 57 -1.07 -1.35 5.99
CA TRP A 57 0.33 -1.70 6.20
C TRP A 57 1.00 -0.62 7.04
N HIS A 58 1.37 -0.99 8.26
CA HIS A 58 2.13 -0.17 9.18
C HIS A 58 3.60 -0.57 9.13
N MET A 59 4.49 0.41 9.00
CA MET A 59 5.91 0.17 8.89
C MET A 59 6.71 1.26 9.60
N LEU A 60 7.80 0.84 10.22
CA LEU A 60 8.81 1.71 10.79
C LEU A 60 10.11 1.55 10.00
N GLU A 61 10.55 2.63 9.33
CA GLU A 61 11.83 2.60 8.63
C GLU A 61 13.00 2.55 9.63
N PRO A 62 14.16 2.00 9.23
CA PRO A 62 15.40 2.16 9.97
C PRO A 62 15.71 3.65 10.20
N GLY A 63 16.04 3.98 11.45
CA GLY A 63 16.47 5.34 11.78
C GLY A 63 17.79 5.71 11.11
N TRP A 64 17.98 7.00 10.80
CA TRP A 64 19.21 7.52 10.22
C TRP A 64 19.71 8.76 10.98
N GLY A 65 21.01 9.03 10.92
CA GLY A 65 21.66 10.04 11.75
C GLY A 65 22.02 9.51 13.15
N SER A 66 22.59 10.37 13.99
CA SER A 66 23.08 10.01 15.33
C SER A 66 22.65 11.03 16.39
N GLY A 67 22.58 10.58 17.65
CA GLY A 67 22.21 11.39 18.81
C GLY A 67 20.89 12.15 18.62
N MET A 68 20.84 13.40 19.07
CA MET A 68 19.64 14.25 18.94
C MET A 68 19.24 14.58 17.48
N GLY A 69 20.13 14.33 16.52
CA GLY A 69 19.86 14.46 15.08
C GLY A 69 19.30 13.19 14.43
N ARG A 70 19.25 12.07 15.16
CA ARG A 70 18.68 10.81 14.69
C ARG A 70 17.22 11.03 14.31
N ARG A 71 16.82 10.52 13.14
CA ARG A 71 15.47 10.58 12.60
C ARG A 71 14.96 9.20 12.27
N GLN A 72 13.65 9.02 12.38
CA GLN A 72 12.97 7.79 12.00
C GLN A 72 11.64 8.10 11.36
N VAL A 73 11.26 7.31 10.36
CA VAL A 73 10.01 7.49 9.63
C VAL A 73 9.08 6.33 9.94
N GLU A 74 7.91 6.67 10.44
CA GLU A 74 6.78 5.77 10.60
C GLU A 74 5.80 6.02 9.45
N ARG A 75 5.39 4.96 8.77
CA ARG A 75 4.39 5.03 7.69
C ARG A 75 3.23 4.09 7.93
N THR A 76 2.06 4.56 7.53
CA THR A 76 0.84 3.77 7.45
C THR A 76 0.25 3.94 6.06
N PHE A 77 0.06 2.84 5.35
CA PHE A 77 -0.68 2.77 4.09
C PHE A 77 -2.03 2.13 4.35
N LYS A 78 -3.08 2.69 3.75
CA LYS A 78 -4.42 2.11 3.75
C LYS A 78 -5.00 2.15 2.35
N PHE A 79 -5.44 1.01 1.84
CA PHE A 79 -6.36 0.93 0.71
C PHE A 79 -7.77 0.70 1.24
N ARG A 80 -8.64 1.70 1.05
CA ARG A 80 -10.07 1.59 1.33
C ARG A 80 -10.77 1.10 0.07
N MET A 81 -11.48 -0.01 0.17
CA MET A 81 -12.09 -0.71 -0.96
C MET A 81 -13.60 -0.84 -0.74
N ARG A 82 -14.37 -0.36 -1.70
CA ARG A 82 -15.83 -0.51 -1.73
C ARG A 82 -16.22 -1.43 -2.89
N LEU A 83 -16.97 -2.47 -2.59
CA LEU A 83 -17.38 -3.51 -3.54
C LEU A 83 -18.79 -3.19 -4.07
N ASP A 84 -18.86 -2.80 -5.34
CA ASP A 84 -20.12 -2.58 -6.06
C ASP A 84 -20.50 -3.86 -6.81
N GLY A 85 -21.41 -4.65 -6.21
CA GLY A 85 -21.87 -5.90 -6.80
C GLY A 85 -22.76 -5.74 -8.03
N GLY A 86 -23.34 -4.56 -8.27
CA GLY A 86 -24.14 -4.31 -9.46
C GLY A 86 -23.29 -3.99 -10.69
N ALA A 87 -22.17 -3.29 -10.48
CA ALA A 87 -21.22 -2.95 -11.54
C ALA A 87 -20.00 -3.88 -11.62
N HIS A 88 -19.90 -4.88 -10.72
CA HIS A 88 -18.73 -5.75 -10.57
C HIS A 88 -17.41 -4.97 -10.53
N GLU A 89 -17.38 -3.93 -9.69
CA GLU A 89 -16.20 -3.07 -9.54
C GLU A 89 -15.83 -2.87 -8.07
N VAL A 90 -14.53 -2.78 -7.82
CA VAL A 90 -13.96 -2.39 -6.54
C VAL A 90 -13.45 -0.97 -6.66
N ARG A 91 -14.09 -0.04 -5.96
CA ARG A 91 -13.64 1.36 -5.87
C ARG A 91 -12.58 1.46 -4.78
N VAL A 92 -11.39 1.88 -5.17
CA VAL A 92 -10.22 1.86 -4.30
C VAL A 92 -9.67 3.26 -4.10
N CYS A 93 -9.57 3.66 -2.83
CA CYS A 93 -8.95 4.90 -2.43
C CYS A 93 -7.76 4.63 -1.50
N ALA A 94 -6.55 4.98 -1.97
CA ALA A 94 -5.34 4.84 -1.17
C ALA A 94 -5.11 6.09 -0.30
N ASP A 95 -4.69 5.86 0.94
CA ASP A 95 -4.31 6.85 1.95
C ASP A 95 -2.92 6.48 2.48
N VAL A 96 -2.02 7.44 2.54
CA VAL A 96 -0.71 7.30 3.16
C VAL A 96 -0.53 8.37 4.23
N ARG A 97 -0.13 7.93 5.41
CA ARG A 97 0.32 8.82 6.50
C ARG A 97 1.77 8.52 6.79
N GLU A 98 2.57 9.56 6.84
CA GLU A 98 3.98 9.51 7.23
C GLU A 98 4.20 10.43 8.42
N THR A 99 4.85 9.92 9.46
CA THR A 99 5.32 10.71 10.59
C THR A 99 6.82 10.55 10.70
N THR A 100 7.56 11.66 10.56
CA THR A 100 8.99 11.68 10.85
C THR A 100 9.18 12.12 12.30
N ARG A 101 9.90 11.33 13.06
CA ARG A 101 10.31 11.63 14.43
C ARG A 101 11.81 11.83 14.52
N ALA A 102 12.26 12.59 15.51
CA ALA A 102 13.67 12.84 15.79
C ALA A 102 13.99 12.72 17.29
N GLY A 103 15.26 12.52 17.61
CA GLY A 103 15.76 12.36 18.98
C GLY A 103 16.38 10.98 19.23
N ASP A 104 16.84 10.77 20.46
CA ASP A 104 17.42 9.50 20.90
C ASP A 104 16.81 9.08 22.25
N PRO A 105 15.75 8.23 22.26
CA PRO A 105 15.09 7.62 21.10
C PRO A 105 14.22 8.61 20.31
N PRO A 106 13.90 8.33 19.03
CA PRO A 106 13.21 9.25 18.12
C PRO A 106 11.71 9.36 18.44
N THR A 107 11.36 10.11 19.49
CA THR A 107 9.97 10.29 19.97
C THR A 107 9.35 11.59 19.47
N ARG A 108 10.15 12.66 19.31
CA ARG A 108 9.68 14.00 18.94
C ARG A 108 9.25 14.05 17.48
N VAL A 109 7.98 14.35 17.21
CA VAL A 109 7.48 14.55 15.84
C VAL A 109 8.09 15.82 15.24
N VAL A 110 8.74 15.70 14.09
CA VAL A 110 9.35 16.82 13.36
C VAL A 110 8.71 17.07 11.99
N ALA A 111 8.02 16.07 11.43
CA ALA A 111 7.23 16.25 10.21
C ALA A 111 6.05 15.27 10.16
N ARG A 112 4.98 15.69 9.52
CA ARG A 112 3.85 14.83 9.13
C ARG A 112 3.54 15.06 7.66
N ARG A 113 3.33 13.99 6.91
CA ARG A 113 2.84 14.05 5.53
C ARG A 113 1.60 13.18 5.40
N HIS A 114 0.65 13.66 4.63
CA HIS A 114 -0.56 12.91 4.28
C HIS A 114 -0.71 12.95 2.77
N GLY A 115 -0.88 11.79 2.16
CA GLY A 115 -1.17 11.63 0.74
C GLY A 115 -2.44 10.83 0.56
N LYS A 116 -3.27 11.22 -0.41
CA LYS A 116 -4.49 10.51 -0.75
C LYS A 116 -4.66 10.48 -2.25
N GLY A 117 -5.09 9.34 -2.79
CA GLY A 117 -5.45 9.25 -4.19
C GLY A 117 -5.21 7.88 -4.82
N PRO A 118 -5.65 7.72 -6.07
CA PRO A 118 -5.72 6.41 -6.74
C PRO A 118 -4.38 5.85 -7.21
N ARG A 119 -3.35 6.71 -7.32
CA ARG A 119 -1.97 6.34 -7.68
C ARG A 119 -0.96 6.66 -6.58
N THR A 120 -1.40 6.83 -5.35
CA THR A 120 -0.48 7.00 -4.21
C THR A 120 0.46 5.80 -4.19
N ARG A 121 1.72 6.07 -4.54
CA ARG A 121 2.80 5.10 -4.55
C ARG A 121 3.94 5.68 -3.75
N VAL A 122 4.47 4.85 -2.85
CA VAL A 122 5.64 5.21 -2.08
C VAL A 122 6.65 4.10 -2.22
N LYS A 123 7.85 4.50 -2.61
CA LYS A 123 9.03 3.66 -2.55
C LYS A 123 9.99 4.26 -1.55
N SER A 124 10.63 3.39 -0.79
CA SER A 124 11.76 3.78 0.04
C SER A 124 12.82 2.71 -0.06
N TRP A 125 14.06 3.14 -0.25
CA TRP A 125 15.20 2.28 -0.11
C TRP A 125 16.17 2.95 0.87
N ARG A 126 16.88 2.15 1.65
CA ARG A 126 18.05 2.61 2.39
C ARG A 126 19.15 1.58 2.20
N GLY A 127 20.38 2.08 2.09
CA GLY A 127 21.55 1.24 2.00
C GLY A 127 22.74 1.86 2.72
N SER A 128 23.63 1.00 3.16
CA SER A 128 24.92 1.35 3.74
C SER A 128 26.04 0.96 2.78
N TYR A 129 27.22 1.52 3.01
CA TYR A 129 28.42 1.07 2.32
C TYR A 129 29.18 0.12 3.24
N LYS A 130 29.32 -1.14 2.83
CA LYS A 130 30.14 -2.15 3.51
C LYS A 130 31.42 -2.38 2.71
N LYS A 131 32.52 -2.73 3.39
CA LYS A 131 33.77 -3.09 2.73
C LYS A 131 33.66 -4.55 2.26
N GLY A 132 33.82 -4.78 0.97
CA GLY A 132 33.78 -6.10 0.37
C GLY A 132 35.05 -6.91 0.66
N PRO A 133 35.06 -8.22 0.32
CA PRO A 133 36.23 -9.08 0.48
C PRO A 133 37.45 -8.60 -0.33
N ASP A 134 37.20 -7.89 -1.43
CA ASP A 134 38.19 -7.24 -2.30
C ASP A 134 38.71 -5.90 -1.76
N GLY A 135 38.26 -5.50 -0.56
CA GLY A 135 38.61 -4.24 0.07
C GLY A 135 37.89 -3.01 -0.51
N ARG A 136 37.06 -3.15 -1.55
CA ARG A 136 36.31 -2.05 -2.16
C ARG A 136 35.02 -1.78 -1.40
N ARG A 137 34.53 -0.53 -1.42
CA ARG A 137 33.23 -0.20 -0.83
C ARG A 137 32.12 -0.68 -1.75
N GLN A 138 31.29 -1.57 -1.25
CA GLN A 138 30.09 -2.05 -1.92
C GLN A 138 28.86 -1.46 -1.24
N ARG A 139 27.88 -1.04 -2.03
CA ARG A 139 26.60 -0.57 -1.52
C ARG A 139 25.74 -1.78 -1.21
N VAL A 140 25.21 -1.84 0.01
CA VAL A 140 24.32 -2.90 0.49
C VAL A 140 22.99 -2.26 0.84
N ASP A 141 21.91 -2.76 0.24
CA ASP A 141 20.56 -2.30 0.57
C ASP A 141 20.13 -2.93 1.90
N ASP A 142 20.03 -2.12 2.95
CA ASP A 142 19.62 -2.56 4.28
C ASP A 142 18.10 -2.54 4.45
N PHE A 143 17.39 -1.82 3.58
CA PHE A 143 15.94 -1.71 3.63
C PHE A 143 15.35 -1.36 2.27
N ARG A 144 14.25 -2.01 1.93
CA ARG A 144 13.46 -1.74 0.74
C ARG A 144 11.98 -1.83 1.07
N PHE A 145 11.22 -0.88 0.57
CA PHE A 145 9.77 -0.82 0.66
C PHE A 145 9.19 -0.33 -0.67
N ASP A 146 8.21 -1.05 -1.21
CA ASP A 146 7.36 -0.61 -2.31
C ASP A 146 5.90 -0.83 -1.91
N SER A 147 5.09 0.23 -1.89
CA SER A 147 3.66 0.11 -1.58
C SER A 147 2.91 -0.82 -2.55
N ASN A 148 3.51 -1.10 -3.71
CA ASN A 148 2.99 -2.07 -4.66
C ASN A 148 2.97 -3.50 -4.11
N ASP A 149 3.82 -3.85 -3.14
CA ASP A 149 3.82 -5.19 -2.55
C ASP A 149 2.50 -5.48 -1.78
N LEU A 150 1.73 -4.43 -1.46
CA LEU A 150 0.34 -4.53 -0.98
C LEU A 150 -0.68 -4.35 -2.11
N ARG A 151 -0.48 -3.36 -2.99
CA ARG A 151 -1.45 -3.05 -4.05
C ARG A 151 -1.62 -4.19 -5.04
N ASP A 152 -0.51 -4.77 -5.49
CA ASP A 152 -0.48 -5.69 -6.62
C ASP A 152 -1.26 -6.99 -6.29
N PRO A 153 -1.09 -7.63 -5.11
CA PRO A 153 -1.92 -8.78 -4.73
C PRO A 153 -3.41 -8.46 -4.60
N LEU A 154 -3.76 -7.28 -4.07
CA LEU A 154 -5.16 -6.84 -3.98
C LEU A 154 -5.78 -6.68 -5.36
N GLN A 155 -5.03 -6.04 -6.27
CA GLN A 155 -5.47 -5.80 -7.62
C GLN A 155 -5.61 -7.12 -8.40
N GLU A 156 -4.64 -8.02 -8.26
CA GLU A 156 -4.68 -9.36 -8.87
C GLU A 156 -5.94 -10.11 -8.46
N VAL A 157 -6.22 -10.24 -7.16
CA VAL A 157 -7.43 -10.92 -6.64
C VAL A 157 -8.72 -10.33 -7.22
N VAL A 158 -8.81 -9.01 -7.33
CA VAL A 158 -9.98 -8.34 -7.90
C VAL A 158 -10.15 -8.69 -9.38
N LEU A 159 -9.07 -8.61 -10.16
CA LEU A 159 -9.10 -8.86 -11.59
C LEU A 159 -9.36 -10.34 -11.91
N THR A 160 -8.73 -11.28 -11.20
CA THR A 160 -8.96 -12.72 -11.37
C THR A 160 -10.34 -13.16 -10.93
N SER A 161 -11.02 -12.36 -10.10
CA SER A 161 -12.41 -12.57 -9.71
C SER A 161 -13.42 -12.04 -10.74
N GLY A 162 -12.96 -11.47 -11.86
CA GLY A 162 -13.81 -10.86 -12.88
C GLY A 162 -14.31 -9.46 -12.51
N TRP A 163 -13.66 -8.79 -11.55
CA TRP A 163 -14.07 -7.46 -11.09
C TRP A 163 -13.11 -6.38 -11.57
N THR A 164 -13.65 -5.19 -11.86
CA THR A 164 -12.85 -4.02 -12.24
C THR A 164 -12.20 -3.38 -11.02
N TRP A 165 -10.89 -3.19 -11.05
CA TRP A 165 -10.19 -2.35 -10.07
C TRP A 165 -10.30 -0.88 -10.48
N ARG A 166 -11.03 -0.07 -9.72
CA ARG A 166 -11.27 1.34 -10.05
C ARG A 166 -10.67 2.27 -9.01
N GLY A 167 -9.59 2.96 -9.39
CA GLY A 167 -9.00 3.96 -8.51
C GLY A 167 -9.87 5.20 -8.37
N THR A 168 -10.11 5.65 -7.14
CA THR A 168 -10.93 6.82 -6.83
C THR A 168 -10.25 7.75 -5.82
N HIS A 169 -10.68 9.01 -5.79
CA HIS A 169 -10.28 9.98 -4.74
C HIS A 169 -11.13 9.83 -3.46
N LYS A 170 -12.23 9.08 -3.53
CA LYS A 170 -13.13 8.77 -2.43
C LYS A 170 -13.61 7.32 -2.60
N PRO A 171 -13.62 6.50 -1.54
CA PRO A 171 -14.18 5.15 -1.61
C PRO A 171 -15.68 5.18 -1.98
#